data_AF-A0A3D3IU71-F1
#
_entry.id   AF-A0A3D3IU71-F1
#
_cell.length_a   1.000
_cell.length_b   1.000
_cell.length_c   1.000
_cell.angle_alpha   90.00
_cell.angle_beta   90.00
_cell.angle_gamma   90.00
#
_symmetry.space_group_name_H-M   'P 1'
#
loop_
_entity.id
_entity.type
_entity.pdbx_description
1 polymer ?
#
loop_
_entity_poly.entity_id
_entity_poly.type
_entity_poly.pdbx_seq_one_letter_code
_entity_poly.pdbx_strand_id
1 'polypeptide(L)'
;VITALEILEHVADPPTLVKTAAQLLKPGGKIIFSTINRTVKSMLIAKIGAEYIANLVPHGTHDWHKFIQPAELAEYCEAAGLQVEDIIGLVINPLQAGAGLFALSQNDVAVNYFLVASRG
;
A
#
# COMPACT_ATOMS: atom_id res chain seq x y z
N VAL A 1 -17.21 5.98 2.82
CA VAL A 1 -15.84 5.77 2.32
C VAL A 1 -14.96 5.46 3.51
N ILE A 2 -14.06 4.50 3.40
CA ILE A 2 -13.05 4.18 4.42
C ILE A 2 -11.66 4.41 3.80
N THR A 3 -10.73 4.94 4.57
CA THR A 3 -9.32 5.08 4.19
C THR A 3 -8.46 4.38 5.22
N ALA A 4 -7.69 3.38 4.79
CA ALA A 4 -6.77 2.61 5.63
C ALA A 4 -5.36 2.74 5.02
N LEU A 5 -4.68 3.83 5.39
CA LEU A 5 -3.41 4.24 4.77
C LEU A 5 -2.24 3.90 5.69
N GLU A 6 -1.19 3.29 5.13
CA GLU A 6 0.09 2.96 5.81
C GLU A 6 -0.12 2.21 7.14
N ILE A 7 -1.06 1.26 7.15
CA ILE A 7 -1.41 0.51 8.38
C ILE A 7 -1.37 -1.00 8.19
N LEU A 8 -1.47 -1.52 6.97
CA LEU A 8 -1.62 -2.95 6.73
C LEU A 8 -0.36 -3.74 7.11
N GLU A 9 0.81 -3.18 6.87
CA GLU A 9 2.12 -3.74 7.25
C GLU A 9 2.39 -3.70 8.76
N HIS A 10 1.56 -3.00 9.53
CA HIS A 10 1.71 -2.84 10.98
C HIS A 10 0.72 -3.70 11.79
N VAL A 11 -0.26 -4.33 11.14
CA VAL A 11 -1.22 -5.20 11.81
C VAL A 11 -0.78 -6.66 11.79
N ALA A 12 -1.23 -7.42 12.79
CA ALA A 12 -0.90 -8.84 12.90
C ALA A 12 -1.61 -9.71 11.85
N ASP A 13 -2.80 -9.31 11.41
CA ASP A 13 -3.64 -10.05 10.46
C ASP A 13 -4.32 -9.08 9.47
N PRO A 14 -3.66 -8.75 8.35
CA PRO A 14 -4.21 -7.86 7.33
C PRO A 14 -5.53 -8.35 6.71
N PRO A 15 -5.71 -9.64 6.35
CA PRO A 15 -6.99 -10.16 5.88
C PRO A 15 -8.17 -9.85 6.81
N THR A 16 -7.98 -10.02 8.13
CA THR A 16 -9.04 -9.71 9.11
C THR A 16 -9.36 -8.22 9.16
N LEU A 17 -8.37 -7.33 9.02
CA LEU A 17 -8.61 -5.88 8.92
C LEU A 17 -9.44 -5.56 7.68
N VAL A 18 -9.07 -6.10 6.51
CA VAL A 18 -9.78 -5.86 5.24
C VAL A 18 -11.23 -6.33 5.34
N LYS A 19 -11.47 -7.53 5.87
CA LYS A 19 -12.81 -8.07 6.10
C LYS A 19 -13.64 -7.20 7.03
N THR A 20 -13.06 -6.75 8.13
CA THR A 20 -13.75 -5.89 9.09
C THR A 20 -14.12 -4.55 8.46
N ALA A 21 -13.21 -3.94 7.71
CA ALA A 21 -13.46 -2.69 7.01
C ALA A 21 -14.57 -2.84 5.94
N ALA A 22 -14.56 -3.95 5.18
CA ALA A 22 -15.60 -4.26 4.20
C ALA A 22 -17.01 -4.32 4.83
N GLN A 23 -17.13 -4.93 6.01
CA GLN A 23 -18.41 -5.03 6.73
C GLN A 23 -18.98 -3.67 7.15
N LEU A 24 -18.11 -2.70 7.43
CA LEU A 24 -18.48 -1.34 7.83
C LEU A 24 -18.89 -0.44 6.65
N LEU A 25 -18.60 -0.84 5.42
CA LEU A 25 -19.04 -0.11 4.22
C LEU A 25 -20.54 -0.28 4.01
N LYS A 26 -21.22 0.82 3.64
CA LYS A 26 -22.57 0.74 3.04
C LYS A 26 -22.47 0.08 1.65
N PRO A 27 -23.55 -0.50 1.10
CA PRO A 27 -23.59 -0.91 -0.31
C PRO A 27 -23.17 0.25 -1.23
N GLY A 28 -22.35 -0.03 -2.23
CA GLY A 28 -21.70 0.98 -3.10
C GLY A 28 -20.59 1.80 -2.42
N GLY A 29 -20.27 1.50 -1.15
CA GLY A 29 -19.21 2.18 -0.41
C GLY A 29 -17.82 1.78 -0.91
N LYS A 30 -16.89 2.73 -0.90
CA LYS A 30 -15.49 2.51 -1.29
C LYS A 30 -14.55 2.45 -0.10
N ILE A 31 -13.49 1.66 -0.24
CA ILE A 31 -12.32 1.66 0.62
C ILE A 31 -11.06 1.96 -0.21
N ILE A 32 -10.15 2.73 0.38
CA ILE A 32 -8.86 3.08 -0.18
C ILE A 32 -7.79 2.60 0.78
N PHE A 33 -6.85 1.81 0.29
CA PHE A 33 -5.67 1.36 1.01
C PHE A 33 -4.42 2.06 0.49
N SER A 34 -3.41 2.22 1.35
CA SER A 34 -2.03 2.46 0.92
C SER A 34 -1.07 1.61 1.76
N THR A 35 -0.03 1.09 1.13
CA THR A 35 1.00 0.29 1.80
C THR A 35 2.25 0.17 0.92
N ILE A 36 3.34 -0.29 1.53
CA ILE A 36 4.58 -0.62 0.83
C ILE A 36 4.43 -1.98 0.12
N ASN A 37 4.78 -2.02 -1.16
CA ASN A 37 4.78 -3.25 -1.94
C ASN A 37 5.91 -4.17 -1.50
N ARG A 38 5.69 -5.48 -1.42
CA ARG A 38 6.77 -6.46 -1.23
C ARG A 38 7.49 -6.79 -2.55
N THR A 39 8.38 -5.91 -3.01
CA THR A 39 9.39 -6.16 -4.07
C THR A 39 10.85 -5.91 -3.63
N VAL A 40 11.83 -6.57 -4.27
CA VAL A 40 13.25 -6.31 -3.97
C VAL A 40 13.61 -4.80 -4.03
N LYS A 41 12.96 -4.02 -4.90
CA LYS A 41 13.17 -2.56 -5.02
C LYS A 41 12.72 -1.82 -3.75
N SER A 42 11.53 -2.08 -3.22
CA SER A 42 11.08 -1.47 -1.95
C SER A 42 11.90 -1.95 -0.77
N MET A 43 12.43 -3.18 -0.80
CA MET A 43 13.32 -3.67 0.25
C MET A 43 14.58 -2.83 0.27
N LEU A 44 15.17 -2.62 -0.90
CA LEU A 44 16.38 -1.81 -1.04
C LEU A 44 16.09 -0.36 -0.69
N ILE A 45 14.99 0.24 -1.14
CA ILE A 45 14.69 1.65 -0.83
C ILE A 45 14.37 1.86 0.65
N ALA A 46 13.55 1.01 1.26
CA ALA A 46 13.21 1.13 2.68
C ALA A 46 14.43 0.85 3.56
N LYS A 47 15.18 -0.23 3.26
CA LYS A 47 16.36 -0.62 4.04
C LYS A 47 17.54 0.32 3.82
N ILE A 48 17.93 0.59 2.57
CA ILE A 48 19.06 1.48 2.25
C ILE A 48 18.73 2.92 2.60
N GLY A 49 17.52 3.40 2.30
CA GLY A 49 17.09 4.75 2.62
C GLY A 49 17.09 5.04 4.13
N ALA A 50 16.44 4.19 4.93
CA ALA A 50 16.27 4.45 6.36
C ALA A 50 17.45 3.99 7.22
N GLU A 51 18.06 2.83 6.93
CA GLU A 51 19.12 2.25 7.78
C GLU A 51 20.52 2.72 7.36
N TYR A 52 20.77 2.94 6.06
CA TYR A 52 22.13 3.22 5.56
C TYR A 52 22.35 4.67 5.13
N ILE A 53 21.34 5.36 4.59
CA ILE A 53 21.46 6.75 4.15
C ILE A 53 21.06 7.70 5.27
N ALA A 54 19.89 7.49 5.88
CA ALA A 54 19.35 8.41 6.89
C ALA A 54 19.75 8.05 8.34
N ASN A 55 20.25 6.82 8.56
CA ASN A 55 20.62 6.26 9.88
C ASN A 55 19.56 6.50 10.97
N LEU A 56 18.28 6.43 10.58
CA LEU A 56 17.15 6.80 11.44
C LEU A 56 16.74 5.66 12.38
N VAL A 57 17.07 4.41 12.02
CA VAL A 57 16.70 3.21 12.78
C VAL A 57 17.84 2.18 12.75
N PRO A 58 17.95 1.30 13.78
CA PRO A 58 18.95 0.24 13.82
C PRO A 58 18.86 -0.71 12.62
N HIS A 59 20.00 -1.28 12.22
CA HIS A 59 20.04 -2.25 11.13
C HIS A 59 19.14 -3.46 11.40
N GLY A 60 18.32 -3.84 10.41
CA GLY A 60 17.40 -4.98 10.50
C GLY A 60 16.06 -4.68 11.17
N THR A 61 15.72 -3.40 11.36
CA THR A 61 14.43 -3.00 11.96
C THR A 61 13.24 -3.21 11.00
N HIS A 62 13.47 -3.18 9.69
CA HIS A 62 12.40 -3.39 8.71
C HIS A 62 12.18 -4.87 8.39
N ASP A 63 11.10 -5.44 8.94
CA ASP A 63 10.63 -6.77 8.58
C ASP A 63 9.93 -6.75 7.21
N TRP A 64 10.74 -6.98 6.19
CA TRP A 64 10.35 -7.11 4.80
C TRP A 64 9.16 -8.05 4.55
N HIS A 65 8.98 -9.08 5.40
CA HIS A 65 7.91 -10.06 5.23
C HIS A 65 6.53 -9.49 5.53
N LYS A 66 6.44 -8.35 6.22
CA LYS A 66 5.17 -7.70 6.56
C LYS A 66 4.60 -6.84 5.44
N PHE A 67 5.40 -6.51 4.42
CA PHE A 67 4.90 -5.79 3.26
C PHE A 67 3.96 -6.68 2.45
N ILE A 68 3.00 -6.05 1.79
CA ILE A 68 1.92 -6.75 1.10
C ILE A 68 2.04 -6.46 -0.40
N GLN A 69 1.95 -7.49 -1.21
CA GLN A 69 1.91 -7.33 -2.66
C GLN A 69 0.52 -6.88 -3.10
N PRO A 70 0.40 -6.10 -4.19
CA PRO A 70 -0.90 -5.71 -4.74
C PRO A 70 -1.84 -6.90 -4.98
N ALA A 71 -1.31 -8.03 -5.46
CA ALA A 71 -2.07 -9.25 -5.67
C ALA A 71 -2.62 -9.85 -4.36
N GLU A 72 -1.81 -9.88 -3.30
CA GLU A 72 -2.25 -10.37 -1.98
C GLU A 72 -3.38 -9.48 -1.42
N LEU A 73 -3.24 -8.15 -1.52
CA LEU A 73 -4.28 -7.25 -1.05
C LEU A 73 -5.57 -7.36 -1.90
N ALA A 74 -5.44 -7.58 -3.20
CA ALA A 74 -6.57 -7.84 -4.07
C ALA A 74 -7.31 -9.14 -3.66
N GLU A 75 -6.58 -10.22 -3.39
CA GLU A 75 -7.16 -11.47 -2.88
C GLU A 75 -7.89 -11.26 -1.54
N TYR A 76 -7.35 -10.45 -0.63
CA TYR A 76 -8.02 -10.13 0.63
C TYR A 76 -9.31 -9.33 0.41
N CYS A 77 -9.32 -8.41 -0.55
CA CYS A 77 -10.49 -7.63 -0.93
C CYS A 77 -11.58 -8.53 -1.52
N GLU A 78 -11.23 -9.39 -2.46
CA GLU A 78 -12.15 -10.34 -3.09
C GLU A 78 -12.74 -11.31 -2.06
N ALA A 79 -11.91 -11.86 -1.17
CA ALA A 79 -12.36 -12.72 -0.07
C ALA A 79 -13.28 -12.00 0.92
N ALA A 80 -13.19 -10.67 1.02
CA ALA A 80 -14.07 -9.82 1.81
C ALA A 80 -15.35 -9.38 1.06
N GLY A 81 -15.54 -9.82 -0.18
CA GLY A 81 -16.69 -9.45 -1.02
C GLY A 81 -16.59 -8.03 -1.59
N LEU A 82 -15.38 -7.50 -1.70
CA LEU A 82 -15.11 -6.23 -2.37
C LEU A 82 -14.66 -6.47 -3.82
N GLN A 83 -14.97 -5.52 -4.69
CA GLN A 83 -14.48 -5.47 -6.06
C GLN A 83 -13.33 -4.48 -6.16
N VAL A 84 -12.15 -4.93 -6.56
CA VAL A 84 -11.00 -4.05 -6.81
C VAL A 84 -11.27 -3.22 -8.07
N GLU A 85 -11.11 -1.90 -7.96
CA GLU A 85 -11.37 -0.94 -9.04
C GLU A 85 -10.09 -0.41 -9.68
N ASP A 86 -9.07 -0.09 -8.87
CA ASP A 86 -7.82 0.51 -9.35
C ASP A 86 -6.65 0.22 -8.41
N ILE A 87 -5.45 0.19 -8.97
CA ILE A 87 -4.18 0.05 -8.26
C ILE A 87 -3.16 1.00 -8.90
N ILE A 88 -2.66 1.97 -8.12
CA ILE A 88 -1.73 2.99 -8.60
C ILE A 88 -0.57 3.17 -7.63
N GLY A 89 0.63 3.44 -8.12
CA GLY A 89 1.77 3.72 -7.25
C GLY A 89 2.01 5.21 -7.04
N LEU A 90 2.79 5.53 -6.00
CA LEU A 90 3.34 6.86 -5.75
C LEU A 90 4.84 6.84 -6.08
N VAL A 91 5.22 7.58 -7.11
CA VAL A 91 6.59 7.69 -7.59
C VAL A 91 7.16 9.07 -7.37
N ILE A 92 8.49 9.17 -7.37
CA ILE A 92 9.19 10.46 -7.39
C ILE A 92 9.39 10.87 -8.86
N ASN A 93 8.86 12.03 -9.24
CA ASN A 93 9.03 12.62 -10.56
C ASN A 93 9.62 14.03 -10.46
N PRO A 94 10.96 14.17 -10.47
CA PRO A 94 11.64 15.46 -10.29
C PRO A 94 11.45 16.41 -11.49
N LEU A 95 10.97 15.90 -12.63
CA LEU A 95 10.77 16.68 -13.85
C LEU A 95 9.37 17.32 -13.93
N GLN A 96 8.47 17.00 -12.99
CA GLN A 96 7.12 17.57 -12.97
C GLN A 96 7.13 18.95 -12.32
N ALA A 97 7.47 19.96 -13.12
CA ALA A 97 7.47 21.35 -12.68
C ALA A 97 6.07 21.77 -12.18
N GLY A 98 6.00 22.21 -10.91
CA GLY A 98 4.80 22.83 -10.32
C GLY A 98 3.83 21.89 -9.58
N ALA A 99 4.01 20.56 -9.61
CA ALA A 99 3.11 19.60 -8.94
C ALA A 99 3.71 18.95 -7.67
N GLY A 100 4.94 19.29 -7.31
CA GLY A 100 5.68 18.65 -6.22
C GLY A 100 6.53 17.46 -6.68
N LEU A 101 7.35 16.90 -5.77
CA LEU A 101 8.30 15.83 -6.08
C LEU A 101 7.62 14.47 -6.36
N PHE A 102 6.38 14.30 -5.89
CA PHE A 102 5.65 13.03 -5.96
C PHE A 102 4.54 13.07 -7.02
N ALA A 103 4.35 11.96 -7.72
CA ALA A 103 3.33 11.78 -8.73
C ALA A 103 2.66 10.40 -8.60
N LEU A 104 1.38 10.33 -8.94
CA LEU A 104 0.68 9.05 -9.07
C LEU A 104 1.06 8.40 -10.41
N SER A 105 1.25 7.08 -10.41
CA SER A 105 1.62 6.30 -11.59
C SER A 105 0.75 5.06 -11.71
N GLN A 106 0.07 4.89 -12.84
CA GLN A 106 -0.63 3.63 -13.15
C GLN A 106 0.34 2.50 -13.56
N ASN A 107 1.59 2.84 -13.90
CA ASN A 107 2.55 1.91 -14.49
C ASN A 107 3.68 1.50 -13.54
N ASP A 108 3.79 2.10 -12.36
CA ASP A 108 4.85 1.78 -11.40
C ASP A 108 4.28 1.70 -9.98
N VAL A 109 4.07 0.46 -9.52
CA VAL A 109 3.71 0.09 -8.15
C VAL A 109 4.87 -0.57 -7.41
N ALA A 110 6.10 -0.44 -7.92
CA ALA A 110 7.21 -1.28 -7.48
C ALA A 110 7.67 -0.99 -6.05
N VAL A 111 7.35 0.19 -5.50
CA VAL A 111 7.75 0.57 -4.13
C VAL A 111 6.56 0.57 -3.19
N ASN A 112 5.49 1.24 -3.57
CA ASN A 112 4.26 1.39 -2.80
C ASN A 112 3.08 1.47 -3.77
N TYR A 113 1.88 1.42 -3.23
CA TYR A 113 0.67 1.55 -4.02
C TYR A 113 -0.51 1.98 -3.17
N PHE A 114 -1.48 2.58 -3.86
CA PHE A 114 -2.85 2.71 -3.43
C PHE A 114 -3.68 1.64 -4.11
N LEU A 115 -4.65 1.08 -3.40
CA LEU A 115 -5.66 0.18 -3.95
C LEU A 115 -7.04 0.72 -3.60
N VAL A 116 -7.92 0.84 -4.60
CA VAL A 116 -9.32 1.21 -4.41
C VAL A 116 -10.19 0.00 -4.65
N ALA A 117 -11.11 -0.27 -3.72
CA ALA A 117 -12.11 -1.32 -3.88
C ALA A 117 -13.49 -0.83 -3.41
N SER A 118 -14.55 -1.41 -3.96
CA SER A 118 -15.93 -1.09 -3.61
C SER A 118 -16.73 -2.30 -3.15
N ARG A 119 -17.70 -2.04 -2.27
CA ARG A 119 -18.70 -3.03 -1.86
C ARG A 119 -19.84 -3.01 -2.86
N GLY A 120 -20.15 -4.17 -3.44
CA GLY A 120 -21.32 -4.36 -4.31
C GLY A 120 -22.66 -4.05 -3.65
#